data_AF-A0A7V3F769-F1
#
_entry.id   AF-A0A7V3F769-F1
#
_cell.length_a   1.000
_cell.length_b   1.000
_cell.length_c   1.000
_cell.angle_alpha   90.00
_cell.angle_beta   90.00
_cell.angle_gamma   90.00
#
_symmetry.space_group_name_H-M   'P 1'
#
loop_
_entity.id
_entity.type
_entity.pdbx_description
1 polymer ?
#
loop_
_entity_poly.entity_id
_entity_poly.type
_entity_poly.pdbx_seq_one_letter_code
_entity_poly.pdbx_strand_id
1 'polypeptide(L)'
;MKLLVIGLDCAAPQLVFEQWRDALSTLRSLMDGGAYGRLQSTHPPITVPAWAAMMSSRDPGELGIYGFRNRKDYSYDGYTIANASAVRVDRIWDTLAQAGHPVILLGVPQTYPVKPIHGCVVSDFLTPS
;
A
#
# COMPACT_ATOMS: atom_id res chain seq x y z
N MET A 1 8.54 21.94 -0.89
CA MET A 1 8.90 20.73 -1.68
C MET A 1 7.67 19.84 -1.78
N LYS A 2 7.48 19.10 -2.88
CA LYS A 2 6.38 18.13 -3.04
C LYS A 2 6.97 16.72 -3.09
N LEU A 3 6.27 15.74 -2.51
CA LEU A 3 6.64 14.32 -2.54
C LEU A 3 5.58 13.56 -3.35
N LEU A 4 6.03 12.65 -4.22
CA LEU A 4 5.18 11.72 -4.95
C LEU A 4 5.66 10.30 -4.69
N VAL A 5 4.74 9.43 -4.25
CA VAL A 5 4.98 8.01 -4.06
C VAL A 5 4.11 7.25 -5.05
N ILE A 6 4.73 6.42 -5.88
CA ILE A 6 4.05 5.57 -6.86
C ILE A 6 4.32 4.12 -6.47
N GLY A 7 3.27 3.35 -6.19
CA GLY A 7 3.37 1.92 -6.02
C GLY A 7 2.96 1.20 -7.30
N LEU A 8 3.82 0.29 -7.77
CA LEU A 8 3.54 -0.59 -8.90
C LEU A 8 3.25 -1.99 -8.33
N ASP A 9 1.99 -2.40 -8.32
CA ASP A 9 1.61 -3.71 -7.79
C ASP A 9 2.17 -4.83 -8.69
N CYS A 10 2.64 -5.93 -8.07
CA CYS A 10 3.29 -7.05 -8.74
C CYS A 10 4.53 -6.71 -9.60
N ALA A 11 5.20 -5.57 -9.34
CA ALA A 11 6.41 -5.17 -10.06
C ALA A 11 7.68 -5.90 -9.54
N ALA A 12 7.83 -7.17 -9.90
CA ALA A 12 8.95 -7.99 -9.46
C ALA A 12 10.31 -7.35 -9.83
N PRO A 13 11.27 -7.21 -8.88
CA PRO A 13 12.54 -6.56 -9.13
C PRO A 13 13.34 -7.12 -10.31
N GLN A 14 13.31 -8.45 -10.52
CA GLN A 14 14.01 -9.11 -11.62
C GLN A 14 13.47 -8.68 -12.99
N LEU A 15 12.16 -8.43 -13.09
CA LEU A 15 11.56 -7.94 -14.33
C LEU A 15 11.94 -6.48 -14.58
N VAL A 16 11.84 -5.62 -13.55
CA VAL A 16 12.05 -4.17 -13.68
C VAL A 16 13.54 -3.81 -13.81
N PHE A 17 14.40 -4.41 -12.99
CA PHE A 17 15.83 -4.05 -12.91
C PHE A 17 16.70 -4.78 -13.92
N GLU A 18 16.23 -5.91 -14.44
CA GLU A 18 16.98 -6.74 -15.39
C GLU A 18 16.22 -6.83 -16.72
N GLN A 19 15.22 -7.71 -16.82
CA GLN A 19 14.63 -8.11 -18.11
C GLN A 19 14.06 -6.95 -18.94
N TRP A 20 13.42 -5.97 -18.29
CA TRP A 20 12.75 -4.85 -18.96
C TRP A 20 13.43 -3.50 -18.74
N ARG A 21 14.60 -3.46 -18.09
CA ARG A 21 15.27 -2.21 -17.72
C ARG A 21 15.39 -1.25 -18.91
N ASP A 22 15.85 -1.74 -20.05
CA ASP A 22 16.07 -0.91 -21.24
C ASP A 22 14.78 -0.55 -21.97
N ALA A 23 13.70 -1.31 -21.78
CA ALA A 23 12.37 -1.01 -22.31
C ALA A 23 11.61 0.01 -21.44
N LEU A 24 11.98 0.17 -20.17
CA LEU A 24 11.32 1.04 -19.19
C LEU A 24 12.08 2.35 -19.02
N SER A 25 12.16 3.16 -20.08
CA SER A 25 12.99 4.38 -20.15
C SER A 25 12.80 5.35 -18.98
N THR A 26 11.56 5.57 -18.53
CA THR A 26 11.25 6.42 -17.37
C THR A 26 11.82 5.85 -16.06
N LEU A 27 11.61 4.56 -15.79
CA LEU A 27 12.11 3.92 -14.57
C LEU A 27 13.64 3.82 -14.61
N ARG A 28 14.22 3.52 -15.78
CA ARG A 28 15.67 3.54 -15.99
C ARG A 28 16.28 4.89 -15.65
N SER A 29 15.71 5.98 -16.13
CA SER A 29 16.17 7.34 -15.82
C SER A 29 16.14 7.64 -14.31
N LEU A 30 15.08 7.22 -13.62
CA LEU A 30 14.97 7.38 -12.15
C LEU A 30 16.03 6.55 -11.40
N MET A 31 16.31 5.33 -11.86
CA MET A 31 17.35 4.47 -11.28
C MET A 31 18.75 5.03 -11.49
N ASP A 32 19.06 5.49 -12.71
CA ASP A 32 20.39 5.99 -13.08
C ASP A 32 20.70 7.36 -12.42
N GLY A 33 19.68 8.18 -12.18
CA GLY A 33 19.79 9.49 -11.52
C GLY A 33 19.56 9.49 -10.01
N GLY A 34 19.27 8.34 -9.41
CA GLY A 34 18.83 8.22 -8.02
C GLY A 34 19.42 7.01 -7.30
N ALA A 35 18.66 6.47 -6.35
CA ALA A 35 18.98 5.24 -5.64
C ALA A 35 17.90 4.19 -5.90
N TYR A 36 18.32 2.95 -6.16
CA TYR A 36 17.43 1.82 -6.37
C TYR A 36 18.01 0.54 -5.78
N GLY A 37 17.14 -0.41 -5.47
CA GLY A 37 17.54 -1.69 -4.88
C GLY A 37 16.35 -2.60 -4.63
N ARG A 38 16.64 -3.85 -4.31
CA ARG A 38 15.60 -4.83 -3.93
C ARG A 38 15.12 -4.51 -2.51
N LEU A 39 13.80 -4.44 -2.35
CA LEU A 39 13.15 -4.32 -1.04
C LEU A 39 12.51 -5.65 -0.65
N GLN A 40 12.54 -5.95 0.64
CA GLN A 40 11.82 -7.09 1.20
C GLN A 40 10.35 -6.71 1.42
N SER A 41 9.44 -7.53 0.90
CA SER A 41 8.00 -7.37 1.14
C SER A 41 7.59 -7.94 2.50
N THR A 42 6.32 -7.84 2.83
CA THR A 42 5.73 -8.48 4.01
C THR A 42 5.62 -9.99 3.86
N HIS A 43 5.38 -10.68 4.98
CA HIS A 43 4.93 -12.07 4.99
C HIS A 43 3.51 -12.15 5.59
N PRO A 44 2.48 -12.52 4.82
CA PRO A 44 2.52 -12.92 3.40
C PRO A 44 2.69 -11.72 2.44
N PRO A 45 3.31 -11.92 1.26
CA PRO A 45 3.52 -10.87 0.25
C PRO A 45 2.28 -10.71 -0.65
N ILE A 46 1.15 -10.35 -0.05
CA ILE A 46 -0.14 -10.13 -0.74
C ILE A 46 -0.43 -8.62 -0.74
N THR A 47 -1.08 -8.10 -1.79
CA THR A 47 -1.39 -6.67 -1.97
C THR A 47 -1.92 -6.01 -0.69
N VAL A 48 -3.04 -6.47 -0.12
CA VAL A 48 -3.64 -5.82 1.05
C VAL A 48 -2.68 -5.69 2.25
N PRO A 49 -2.04 -6.77 2.76
CA PRO A 49 -1.08 -6.63 3.85
C PRO A 49 0.18 -5.82 3.48
N ALA A 50 0.72 -5.98 2.27
CA ALA A 50 1.94 -5.28 1.86
C ALA A 50 1.75 -3.75 1.80
N TRP A 51 0.63 -3.30 1.22
CA TRP A 51 0.31 -1.89 1.13
C TRP A 51 -0.08 -1.29 2.49
N ALA A 52 -0.82 -2.03 3.31
CA ALA A 52 -1.15 -1.61 4.67
C ALA A 52 0.12 -1.41 5.51
N ALA A 53 1.06 -2.35 5.43
CA ALA A 53 2.34 -2.27 6.11
C ALA A 53 3.18 -1.08 5.64
N MET A 54 3.33 -0.93 4.31
CA MET A 54 4.06 0.18 3.70
C MET A 54 3.54 1.55 4.17
N MET A 55 2.22 1.70 4.33
CA MET A 55 1.60 2.97 4.68
C MET A 55 1.51 3.23 6.18
N SER A 56 1.67 2.21 7.03
CA SER A 56 1.53 2.34 8.50
C SER A 56 2.83 2.09 9.27
N SER A 57 3.90 1.62 8.61
CA SER A 57 5.13 1.15 9.26
C SER A 57 4.89 0.03 10.29
N ARG A 58 3.86 -0.79 10.07
CA ARG A 58 3.51 -1.95 10.89
C ARG A 58 3.58 -3.23 10.08
N ASP A 59 3.88 -4.35 10.73
CA ASP A 59 3.85 -5.64 10.05
C ASP A 59 2.42 -6.24 9.98
N PRO A 60 2.16 -7.22 9.09
CA PRO A 60 0.87 -7.91 8.98
C PRO A 60 0.32 -8.49 10.28
N GLY A 61 1.20 -8.93 11.19
CA GLY A 61 0.85 -9.47 12.50
C GLY A 61 0.38 -8.39 13.47
N GLU A 62 1.08 -7.26 13.54
CA GLU A 62 0.63 -6.08 14.31
C GLU A 62 -0.73 -5.56 13.82
N LEU A 63 -0.94 -5.58 12.51
CA LEU A 63 -2.18 -5.13 11.89
C LEU A 63 -3.31 -6.17 11.95
N GLY A 64 -2.97 -7.45 12.14
CA GLY A 64 -3.89 -8.57 11.99
C GLY A 64 -4.46 -8.70 10.58
N ILE A 65 -3.70 -8.32 9.54
CA ILE A 65 -4.10 -8.32 8.13
C ILE A 65 -3.23 -9.32 7.37
N TYR A 66 -3.81 -10.39 6.83
CA TYR A 66 -3.04 -11.46 6.17
C TYR A 66 -3.41 -11.67 4.70
N GLY A 67 -4.36 -10.90 4.19
CA GLY A 67 -4.82 -10.96 2.81
C GLY A 67 -6.07 -10.12 2.62
N PHE A 68 -6.81 -10.38 1.54
CA PHE A 68 -8.11 -9.74 1.30
C PHE A 68 -9.20 -10.22 2.28
N ARG A 69 -9.05 -11.47 2.75
CA ARG A 69 -9.94 -12.12 3.70
C ARG A 69 -9.12 -12.66 4.85
N ASN A 70 -9.59 -12.42 6.06
CA ASN A 70 -9.00 -12.95 7.28
C ASN A 70 -10.01 -13.84 7.98
N ARG A 71 -9.53 -14.74 8.83
CA ARG A 71 -10.41 -15.47 9.75
C ARG A 71 -11.07 -14.47 10.70
N LYS A 72 -12.38 -14.62 10.88
CA LYS A 72 -13.15 -13.76 11.80
C LYS A 72 -12.76 -14.00 13.26
N ASP A 73 -12.42 -15.24 13.58
CA ASP A 73 -12.10 -15.74 14.91
C ASP A 73 -11.21 -17.01 14.81
N TYR A 74 -11.07 -17.76 15.91
CA TYR A 74 -10.29 -18.99 15.98
C TYR A 74 -11.00 -20.23 15.38
N SER A 75 -12.19 -20.07 14.77
CA SER A 75 -12.85 -21.12 13.98
C SER A 75 -12.37 -21.11 12.52
N TYR A 76 -12.75 -22.14 11.76
CA TYR A 76 -12.49 -22.20 10.31
C TYR A 76 -13.70 -21.79 9.46
N ASP A 77 -14.81 -21.43 10.10
CA ASP A 77 -16.11 -21.30 9.44
C ASP A 77 -16.42 -19.85 8.99
N GLY A 78 -15.64 -18.87 9.48
CA GLY A 78 -15.92 -17.45 9.26
C GLY A 78 -14.74 -16.66 8.71
N TYR A 79 -15.01 -15.85 7.68
CA TYR A 79 -14.06 -14.87 7.15
C TYR A 79 -14.62 -13.45 7.21
N THR A 80 -13.74 -12.48 7.42
CA THR A 80 -14.02 -11.04 7.27
C THR A 80 -13.19 -10.47 6.14
N ILE A 81 -13.72 -9.46 5.46
CA ILE A 81 -12.98 -8.70 4.45
C ILE A 81 -12.12 -7.67 5.17
N ALA A 82 -10.81 -7.67 4.89
CA ALA A 82 -9.87 -6.70 5.44
C ALA A 82 -9.95 -5.37 4.68
N ASN A 83 -11.03 -4.61 4.89
CA ASN A 83 -11.23 -3.28 4.30
C ASN A 83 -10.51 -2.17 5.11
N ALA A 84 -10.68 -0.90 4.75
CA ALA A 84 -10.00 0.23 5.41
C ALA A 84 -10.34 0.38 6.90
N SER A 85 -11.45 -0.18 7.37
CA SER A 85 -11.82 -0.19 8.78
C SER A 85 -11.02 -1.21 9.61
N ALA A 86 -10.35 -2.16 8.95
CA ALA A 86 -9.44 -3.09 9.62
C ALA A 86 -8.15 -2.41 10.11
N VAL A 87 -7.71 -1.33 9.44
CA VAL A 87 -6.54 -0.55 9.86
C VAL A 87 -6.95 0.44 10.96
N ARG A 88 -6.41 0.22 12.16
CA ARG A 88 -6.72 1.00 13.39
C ARG A 88 -5.53 1.81 13.92
N VAL A 89 -4.49 1.92 13.11
CA VAL A 89 -3.29 2.73 13.39
C VAL A 89 -3.21 3.87 12.39
N ASP A 90 -2.48 4.91 12.75
CA ASP A 90 -2.18 6.02 11.86
C ASP A 90 -1.37 5.51 10.66
N ARG A 91 -1.73 6.00 9.47
CA ARG A 91 -0.96 5.86 8.24
C ARG A 91 -0.22 7.15 7.92
N ILE A 92 0.70 7.08 6.96
CA ILE A 92 1.55 8.21 6.60
C ILE A 92 0.76 9.50 6.31
N TRP A 93 -0.42 9.40 5.71
CA TRP A 93 -1.26 10.57 5.44
C TRP A 93 -1.96 11.12 6.68
N ASP A 94 -2.22 10.30 7.70
CA ASP A 94 -2.74 10.76 8.98
C ASP A 94 -1.65 11.56 9.71
N THR A 95 -0.40 11.06 9.71
CA THR A 95 0.77 11.76 10.24
C THR A 95 1.05 13.07 9.49
N LEU A 96 0.98 13.07 8.14
CA LEU A 96 1.17 14.29 7.34
C LEU A 96 0.05 15.31 7.58
N ALA A 97 -1.19 14.86 7.76
CA ALA A 97 -2.32 15.72 8.09
C ALA A 97 -2.12 16.40 9.45
N GLN A 98 -1.67 15.66 10.47
CA GLN A 98 -1.33 16.21 11.79
C GLN A 98 -0.22 17.28 11.70
N ALA A 99 0.72 17.13 10.76
CA ALA A 99 1.75 18.12 10.45
C ALA A 99 1.27 19.29 9.57
N GLY A 100 -0.02 19.36 9.24
CA GLY A 100 -0.62 20.43 8.43
C GLY A 100 -0.36 20.30 6.92
N HIS A 101 0.10 19.15 6.45
CA HIS A 101 0.36 18.92 5.02
C HIS A 101 -0.85 18.28 4.33
N PRO A 102 -1.33 18.84 3.20
CA PRO A 102 -2.38 18.20 2.43
C PRO A 102 -1.84 17.00 1.65
N VAL A 103 -2.65 15.93 1.54
CA VAL A 103 -2.29 14.69 0.85
C VAL A 103 -3.36 14.32 -0.18
N ILE A 104 -2.93 13.80 -1.32
CA ILE A 104 -3.82 13.24 -2.35
C ILE A 104 -3.54 11.73 -2.43
N LEU A 105 -4.58 10.92 -2.20
CA LEU A 105 -4.53 9.47 -2.37
C LEU A 105 -5.29 9.09 -3.65
N LEU A 106 -4.64 8.34 -4.53
CA LEU A 106 -5.22 7.86 -5.79
C LEU A 106 -5.00 6.37 -5.91
N GLY A 107 -6.07 5.57 -5.82
CA GLY A 107 -6.01 4.13 -6.07
C GLY A 107 -5.07 3.38 -5.12
N VAL A 108 -4.97 3.83 -3.87
CA VAL A 108 -4.17 3.11 -2.85
C VAL A 108 -5.02 1.95 -2.32
N PRO A 109 -4.54 0.70 -2.36
CA PRO A 109 -5.27 -0.46 -1.87
C PRO A 109 -5.75 -0.30 -0.43
N GLN A 110 -6.89 -0.93 -0.11
CA GLN A 110 -7.48 -0.94 1.23
C GLN A 110 -7.83 0.47 1.77
N THR A 111 -8.37 1.33 0.90
CA THR A 111 -8.85 2.68 1.26
C THR A 111 -10.36 2.82 1.28
N TYR A 112 -11.13 1.80 0.86
CA TYR A 112 -12.57 1.74 1.07
C TYR A 112 -12.92 1.03 2.39
N PRO A 113 -13.92 1.50 3.18
CA PRO A 113 -14.69 2.73 2.97
C PRO A 113 -13.81 3.98 3.16
N VAL A 114 -14.06 5.00 2.34
CA VAL A 114 -13.31 6.25 2.37
C VAL A 114 -13.46 6.91 3.74
N LYS A 115 -12.33 7.21 4.37
CA LYS A 115 -12.26 8.07 5.56
C LYS A 115 -11.85 9.48 5.11
N PRO A 116 -12.41 10.55 5.70
CA PRO A 116 -11.95 11.91 5.43
C PRO A 116 -10.45 12.05 5.74
N ILE A 117 -9.72 12.75 4.90
CA ILE A 117 -8.32 13.14 5.14
C ILE A 117 -8.16 14.64 4.90
N HIS A 118 -7.02 15.20 5.30
CA HIS A 118 -6.63 16.55 4.89
C HIS A 118 -6.19 16.53 3.42
N GLY A 119 -7.15 16.65 2.49
CA GLY A 119 -6.91 16.62 1.04
C GLY A 119 -7.96 15.78 0.30
N CYS A 120 -7.53 14.97 -0.67
CA CYS A 120 -8.43 14.24 -1.57
C CYS A 120 -8.14 12.74 -1.59
N VAL A 121 -9.19 11.93 -1.70
CA VAL A 121 -9.08 10.46 -1.81
C VAL A 121 -9.93 9.96 -2.97
N VAL A 122 -9.31 9.17 -3.84
CA VAL A 122 -9.97 8.24 -4.76
C VAL A 122 -9.61 6.84 -4.29
N SER A 123 -10.59 6.10 -3.76
CA SER A 123 -10.37 4.77 -3.18
C SER A 123 -10.08 3.71 -4.25
N ASP A 124 -9.68 2.54 -3.78
CA ASP A 124 -9.36 1.37 -4.61
C ASP A 124 -10.27 0.16 -4.29
N PHE A 125 -9.75 -1.07 -4.42
CA PHE A 125 -10.39 -2.34 -4.13
C PHE A 125 -11.33 -2.32 -2.92
N LEU A 126 -12.31 -3.22 -2.97
CA LEU A 126 -13.35 -3.42 -1.94
C LEU A 126 -14.43 -2.32 -1.93
N THR A 127 -14.36 -1.37 -2.87
CA THR A 127 -15.49 -0.48 -3.20
C THR A 127 -16.63 -1.31 -3.81
N PRO A 128 -17.87 -1.24 -3.29
CA PRO A 128 -19.02 -1.95 -3.85
C PRO A 128 -19.34 -1.49 -5.27
N SER A 129 -19.83 -2.42 -6.10
CA SER A 129 -20.36 -2.17 -7.46
C SER A 129 -21.86 -1.93 -7.45
#